data_AF-A0A3D2BWG0-F1
#
_entry.id   AF-A0A3D2BWG0-F1
#
_cell.length_a   1.000
_cell.length_b   1.000
_cell.length_c   1.000
_cell.angle_alpha   90.00
_cell.angle_beta   90.00
_cell.angle_gamma   90.00
#
_symmetry.space_group_name_H-M   'P 1'
#
loop_
_entity.id
_entity.type
_entity.pdbx_description
1 polymer ?
#
loop_
_entity_poly.entity_id
_entity_poly.type
_entity_poly.pdbx_seq_one_letter_code
_entity_poly.pdbx_strand_id
1 'polypeptide(L)'
;MIFMYINNIIIAIVVFLTSALMSFMYGIDITIGNYLWLPMGAKVLAFLLFGLWAFPGVLLGSLMSGIFLYDVWSGNTFYGPLGTLVGVLAPLFAIMIMRYFRLSNFFDEGVINFRHVLFLIILSSLINTLTKLFLYIDKVRDIDGKEVDALNFIQSYLTGDILGGIAFVIIVLKLLLPFLRNRKLV
;
A
#
# COMPACT_ATOMS: atom_id res chain seq x y z
N MET A 1 14.35 -18.51 -11.06
CA MET A 1 14.45 -17.15 -11.65
C MET A 1 13.18 -16.76 -12.42
N ILE A 2 12.70 -17.55 -13.39
CA ILE A 2 11.46 -17.26 -14.16
C ILE A 2 10.23 -17.06 -13.25
N PHE A 3 10.01 -17.95 -12.28
CA PHE A 3 8.89 -17.83 -11.32
C PHE A 3 8.91 -16.51 -10.53
N MET A 4 10.10 -15.99 -10.21
CA MET A 4 10.26 -14.72 -9.50
C MET A 4 9.83 -13.53 -10.35
N TYR A 5 10.14 -13.52 -11.64
CA TYR A 5 9.70 -12.48 -12.57
C TYR A 5 8.18 -12.50 -12.76
N ILE A 6 7.60 -13.70 -12.94
CA ILE A 6 6.14 -13.86 -13.05
C ILE A 6 5.44 -13.34 -11.80
N ASN A 7 5.93 -13.69 -10.61
CA ASN A 7 5.36 -13.21 -9.35
C ASN A 7 5.42 -11.67 -9.26
N ASN A 8 6.54 -11.05 -9.65
CA ASN A 8 6.67 -9.60 -9.64
C ASN A 8 5.71 -8.92 -10.63
N ILE A 9 5.48 -9.51 -11.80
CA ILE A 9 4.48 -9.01 -12.76
C ILE A 9 3.07 -9.10 -12.17
N ILE A 10 2.72 -10.23 -11.56
CA ILE A 10 1.42 -10.41 -10.91
C ILE A 10 1.25 -9.40 -9.77
N ILE A 11 2.26 -9.23 -8.92
CA ILE A 11 2.24 -8.26 -7.82
C ILE A 11 2.03 -6.84 -8.37
N ALA A 12 2.76 -6.46 -9.42
CA ALA A 12 2.60 -5.16 -10.05
C ALA A 12 1.18 -4.94 -10.58
N ILE A 13 0.62 -5.93 -11.27
CA ILE A 13 -0.75 -5.88 -11.78
C ILE A 13 -1.74 -5.75 -10.62
N VAL A 14 -1.60 -6.53 -9.55
CA VAL A 14 -2.52 -6.47 -8.40
C VAL A 14 -2.44 -5.10 -7.71
N VAL A 15 -1.24 -4.56 -7.48
CA VAL A 15 -1.06 -3.22 -6.88
C VAL A 15 -1.64 -2.13 -7.79
N PHE A 16 -1.42 -2.24 -9.11
CA PHE A 16 -1.97 -1.29 -10.07
C PHE A 16 -3.50 -1.35 -10.14
N LEU A 17 -4.08 -2.56 -10.27
CA LEU A 17 -5.54 -2.75 -10.37
C LEU A 17 -6.25 -2.33 -9.08
N THR A 18 -5.68 -2.62 -7.91
CA THR A 18 -6.24 -2.11 -6.64
C THR A 18 -6.19 -0.60 -6.57
N SER A 19 -5.18 0.05 -7.17
CA SER A 19 -5.11 1.52 -7.26
C SER A 19 -6.17 2.05 -8.23
N ALA A 20 -6.34 1.40 -9.38
CA ALA A 20 -7.34 1.74 -10.40
C ALA A 20 -8.77 1.62 -9.87
N LEU A 21 -9.06 0.63 -9.03
CA LEU A 21 -10.37 0.53 -8.36
C LEU A 21 -10.64 1.75 -7.47
N MET A 22 -9.60 2.28 -6.82
CA MET A 22 -9.72 3.42 -5.90
C MET A 22 -9.71 4.76 -6.62
N SER A 23 -9.15 4.87 -7.82
CA SER A 23 -9.15 6.13 -8.59
C SER A 23 -10.55 6.58 -9.01
N PHE A 24 -11.54 5.68 -9.07
CA PHE A 24 -12.94 6.05 -9.31
C PHE A 24 -13.64 6.64 -8.08
N MET A 25 -13.09 6.43 -6.88
CA MET A 25 -13.77 6.74 -5.61
C MET A 25 -13.32 8.08 -5.00
N TYR A 26 -12.26 8.70 -5.49
CA TYR A 26 -11.73 9.96 -4.93
C TYR A 26 -10.96 10.78 -5.97
N GLY A 27 -10.89 12.10 -5.76
CA GLY A 27 -10.20 13.04 -6.65
C GLY A 27 -8.67 12.89 -6.65
N ILE A 28 -8.02 13.49 -7.65
CA ILE A 28 -6.57 13.48 -7.86
C ILE A 28 -5.94 14.63 -7.06
N ASP A 29 -5.89 14.49 -5.72
CA ASP A 29 -5.27 15.50 -4.84
C ASP A 29 -4.22 14.83 -3.94
N ILE A 30 -2.97 15.26 -4.04
CA ILE A 30 -1.88 14.70 -3.21
C ILE A 30 -1.95 15.16 -1.75
N THR A 31 -2.64 16.27 -1.48
CA THR A 31 -2.78 16.86 -0.13
C THR A 31 -3.85 16.18 0.71
N ILE A 32 -4.75 15.41 0.09
CA ILE A 32 -5.80 14.65 0.79
C ILE A 32 -5.79 13.20 0.31
N GLY A 33 -5.61 12.27 1.25
CA GLY A 33 -5.61 10.84 0.96
C GLY A 33 -6.99 10.32 0.58
N ASN A 34 -7.04 9.22 -0.17
CA ASN A 34 -8.28 8.49 -0.37
C ASN A 34 -8.67 7.77 0.93
N TYR A 35 -9.90 7.99 1.42
CA TYR A 35 -10.42 7.38 2.65
C TYR A 35 -10.64 5.85 2.58
N LEU A 36 -10.44 5.24 1.41
CA LEU A 36 -10.32 3.80 1.23
C LEU A 36 -9.16 3.52 0.27
N TRP A 37 -8.07 2.93 0.75
CA TRP A 37 -6.89 2.67 -0.08
C TRP A 37 -6.47 1.20 -0.09
N LEU A 38 -7.15 0.41 -0.93
CA LEU A 38 -6.88 -1.04 -1.10
C LEU A 38 -5.41 -1.39 -1.42
N PRO A 39 -4.64 -0.59 -2.18
CA PRO A 39 -3.25 -0.93 -2.49
C PRO A 39 -2.38 -1.15 -1.26
N MET A 40 -2.66 -0.51 -0.11
CA MET A 40 -1.88 -0.75 1.11
C MET A 40 -1.89 -2.23 1.50
N GLY A 41 -3.06 -2.87 1.48
CA GLY A 41 -3.19 -4.29 1.80
C GLY A 41 -2.52 -5.20 0.77
N ALA A 42 -2.56 -4.83 -0.51
CA ALA A 42 -1.86 -5.56 -1.57
C ALA A 42 -0.35 -5.56 -1.36
N LYS A 43 0.23 -4.41 -1.00
CA LYS A 43 1.66 -4.28 -0.69
C LYS A 43 2.04 -5.10 0.55
N VAL A 44 1.26 -4.96 1.63
CA VAL A 44 1.48 -5.72 2.86
C VAL A 44 1.49 -7.23 2.60
N LEU A 45 0.48 -7.76 1.90
CA LEU A 45 0.44 -9.20 1.57
C LEU A 45 1.56 -9.61 0.64
N ALA A 46 1.91 -8.81 -0.37
CA ALA A 46 3.01 -9.11 -1.27
C ALA A 46 4.34 -9.28 -0.50
N PHE A 47 4.66 -8.35 0.40
CA PHE A 47 5.87 -8.44 1.22
C PHE A 47 5.81 -9.56 2.27
N LEU A 48 4.65 -9.87 2.82
CA LEU A 48 4.51 -11.02 3.73
C LEU A 48 4.73 -12.35 3.02
N LEU A 49 4.17 -12.52 1.81
CA LEU A 49 4.20 -13.77 1.07
C LEU A 49 5.54 -14.01 0.34
N PHE A 50 6.13 -12.95 -0.21
CA PHE A 50 7.31 -13.07 -1.08
C PHE A 50 8.55 -12.38 -0.52
N GLY A 51 8.47 -11.75 0.66
CA GLY A 51 9.58 -11.04 1.27
C GLY A 51 10.08 -9.87 0.42
N LEU A 52 11.38 -9.57 0.52
CA LEU A 52 12.03 -8.49 -0.26
C LEU A 52 11.94 -8.71 -1.78
N TRP A 53 11.73 -9.94 -2.25
CA TRP A 53 11.57 -10.23 -3.68
C TRP A 53 10.31 -9.63 -4.29
N ALA A 54 9.32 -9.23 -3.49
CA ALA A 54 8.15 -8.49 -3.96
C ALA A 54 8.47 -7.04 -4.35
N PHE A 55 9.60 -6.48 -3.90
CA PHE A 55 9.88 -5.05 -4.01
C PHE A 55 9.78 -4.51 -5.45
N PRO A 56 10.38 -5.15 -6.49
CA PRO A 56 10.28 -4.64 -7.85
C PRO A 56 8.84 -4.57 -8.36
N GLY A 57 8.03 -5.60 -8.10
CA GLY A 57 6.63 -5.65 -8.50
C GLY A 57 5.79 -4.61 -7.77
N VAL A 58 5.97 -4.49 -6.45
CA VAL A 58 5.27 -3.48 -5.65
C VAL A 58 5.61 -2.06 -6.11
N LEU A 59 6.90 -1.81 -6.37
CA LEU A 59 7.38 -0.52 -6.87
C LEU A 59 6.79 -0.21 -8.25
N LEU A 60 6.90 -1.14 -9.20
CA LEU A 60 6.43 -0.96 -10.57
C LEU A 60 4.93 -0.70 -10.60
N GLY A 61 4.12 -1.50 -9.89
CA GLY A 61 2.67 -1.27 -9.81
C GLY A 61 2.30 0.08 -9.19
N SER A 62 3.08 0.54 -8.20
CA SER A 62 2.85 1.83 -7.54
C SER A 62 3.34 3.04 -8.37
N LEU A 63 4.37 2.88 -9.19
CA LEU A 63 4.81 3.92 -10.13
C LEU A 63 3.82 4.03 -11.30
N MET A 64 3.36 2.89 -11.84
CA MET A 64 2.34 2.85 -12.87
C MET A 64 1.06 3.55 -12.42
N SER A 65 0.62 3.38 -11.17
CA SER A 65 -0.57 4.08 -10.69
C SER A 65 -0.36 5.60 -10.66
N GLY A 66 0.79 6.07 -10.18
CA GLY A 66 1.16 7.49 -10.24
C GLY A 66 1.14 8.09 -11.64
N ILE A 67 1.65 7.35 -12.63
CA ILE A 67 1.75 7.80 -14.03
C ILE A 67 0.39 7.76 -14.73
N PHE A 68 -0.33 6.64 -14.64
CA PHE A 68 -1.50 6.38 -15.49
C PHE A 68 -2.84 6.72 -14.84
N LEU A 69 -2.92 6.83 -13.52
CA LEU A 69 -4.19 7.00 -12.80
C LEU A 69 -4.31 8.34 -12.06
N TYR A 70 -3.19 9.02 -11.81
CA TYR A 70 -3.13 10.23 -10.99
C TYR A 70 -2.43 11.37 -11.73
N ASP A 71 -2.69 11.58 -13.02
CA ASP A 71 -2.16 12.69 -13.83
C ASP A 71 -0.67 12.99 -13.58
N VAL A 72 0.15 11.94 -13.65
CA VAL A 72 1.60 12.01 -13.38
C VAL A 72 1.87 12.62 -12.00
N TRP A 73 1.30 11.99 -10.97
CA TRP A 73 1.33 12.39 -9.56
C TRP A 73 0.77 13.79 -9.26
N SER A 74 -0.41 14.11 -9.79
CA SER A 74 -1.09 15.39 -9.63
C SER A 74 -0.22 16.55 -10.11
N GLY A 75 0.59 16.34 -11.15
CA GLY A 75 1.59 17.30 -11.63
C GLY A 75 2.86 17.41 -10.78
N ASN A 76 2.98 16.67 -9.66
CA ASN A 76 4.18 16.69 -8.81
C ASN A 76 5.21 15.63 -9.21
N THR A 77 5.94 15.88 -10.29
CA THR A 77 6.88 14.91 -10.85
C THR A 77 8.13 14.66 -9.99
N PHE A 78 8.39 15.48 -8.96
CA PHE A 78 9.49 15.29 -8.03
C PHE A 78 9.05 14.60 -6.73
N TYR A 79 8.10 15.18 -6.00
CA TYR A 79 7.64 14.63 -4.72
C TYR A 79 6.68 13.45 -4.89
N GLY A 80 5.98 13.35 -6.03
CA GLY A 80 5.10 12.24 -6.35
C GLY A 80 5.81 10.87 -6.34
N PRO A 81 6.86 10.67 -7.16
CA PRO A 81 7.66 9.44 -7.14
C PRO A 81 8.30 9.15 -5.78
N LEU A 82 8.78 10.17 -5.07
CA LEU A 82 9.31 10.01 -3.70
C LEU A 82 8.23 9.51 -2.73
N GLY A 83 7.02 10.07 -2.83
CA GLY A 83 5.87 9.63 -2.07
C GLY A 83 5.43 8.21 -2.41
N THR A 84 5.51 7.83 -3.69
CA THR A 84 5.31 6.44 -4.12
C THR A 84 6.34 5.53 -3.45
N LEU A 85 7.63 5.89 -3.45
CA LEU A 85 8.68 5.11 -2.81
C LEU A 85 8.44 4.95 -1.30
N VAL A 86 8.06 6.03 -0.61
CA VAL A 86 7.68 5.97 0.81
C VAL A 86 6.55 4.96 1.02
N GLY A 87 5.50 5.01 0.20
CA GLY A 87 4.37 4.09 0.29
C GLY A 87 4.68 2.65 -0.13
N VAL A 88 5.81 2.40 -0.81
CA VAL A 88 6.32 1.05 -1.12
C VAL A 88 7.16 0.53 0.05
N LEU A 89 7.98 1.40 0.66
CA LEU A 89 8.90 1.02 1.72
C LEU A 89 8.25 0.90 3.10
N ALA A 90 7.15 1.62 3.36
CA ALA A 90 6.52 1.63 4.67
C ALA A 90 6.14 0.22 5.20
N PRO A 91 5.52 -0.69 4.41
CA PRO A 91 5.28 -2.05 4.86
C PRO A 91 6.55 -2.87 5.14
N LEU A 92 7.62 -2.65 4.38
CA LEU A 92 8.91 -3.31 4.63
C LEU A 92 9.50 -2.88 5.97
N PHE A 93 9.52 -1.57 6.23
CA PHE A 93 9.98 -1.04 7.51
C PHE A 93 9.12 -1.52 8.68
N ALA A 94 7.80 -1.57 8.51
CA ALA A 94 6.89 -2.09 9.52
C ALA A 94 7.17 -3.57 9.84
N ILE A 95 7.39 -4.42 8.82
CA ILE A 95 7.80 -5.82 9.01
C ILE A 95 9.14 -5.89 9.77
N MET A 96 10.13 -5.07 9.39
CA MET A 96 11.43 -5.04 10.06
C MET A 96 11.32 -4.66 11.54
N ILE A 97 10.55 -3.62 11.86
CA ILE A 97 10.28 -3.17 13.23
C ILE A 97 9.61 -4.29 14.04
N MET A 98 8.54 -4.88 13.50
CA MET A 98 7.82 -5.96 14.19
C MET A 98 8.70 -7.18 14.46
N ARG A 99 9.57 -7.55 13.51
CA ARG A 99 10.54 -8.63 13.70
C ARG A 99 11.60 -8.28 14.74
N TYR A 100 12.13 -7.06 14.70
CA TYR A 100 13.15 -6.58 15.64
C TYR A 100 12.65 -6.62 17.08
N PHE A 101 11.43 -6.13 17.32
CA PHE A 101 10.79 -6.14 18.64
C PHE A 101 10.08 -7.46 18.99
N ARG A 102 10.16 -8.48 18.12
CA ARG A 102 9.49 -9.78 18.29
C ARG A 102 7.98 -9.66 18.51
N LEU A 103 7.33 -8.69 17.86
CA LEU A 103 5.90 -8.41 17.96
C LEU A 103 5.03 -9.27 17.02
N SER A 104 5.63 -10.23 16.32
CA SER A 104 4.94 -10.92 15.22
C SER A 104 5.37 -12.37 15.03
N ASN A 105 4.37 -13.23 14.95
CA ASN A 105 4.42 -14.50 14.23
C ASN A 105 3.38 -14.43 13.10
N PHE A 106 3.79 -13.91 11.93
CA PHE A 106 2.86 -13.65 10.82
C PHE A 106 2.25 -14.94 10.26
N PHE A 107 2.94 -16.05 10.41
CA PHE A 107 2.50 -17.38 10.03
C PHE A 107 2.53 -18.26 11.27
N ASP A 108 1.45 -18.98 11.50
CA ASP A 108 1.30 -19.98 12.55
C ASP A 108 0.80 -21.26 11.90
N GLU A 109 1.57 -22.34 11.99
CA GLU A 109 1.31 -23.61 11.29
C GLU A 109 1.05 -23.47 9.76
N GLY A 110 1.70 -22.48 9.12
CA GLY A 110 1.51 -22.20 7.69
C GLY A 110 0.26 -21.37 7.36
N VAL A 111 -0.52 -20.96 8.37
CA VAL A 111 -1.69 -20.09 8.23
C VAL A 111 -1.33 -18.66 8.62
N ILE A 112 -1.83 -17.67 7.87
CA ILE A 112 -1.60 -16.26 8.17
C ILE A 112 -2.33 -15.86 9.46
N ASN A 113 -1.58 -15.31 10.42
CA ASN A 113 -2.14 -14.75 11.64
C ASN A 113 -2.72 -13.35 11.39
N PHE A 114 -4.04 -13.28 11.21
CA PHE A 114 -4.75 -12.04 10.89
C PHE A 114 -4.50 -10.90 11.90
N ARG A 115 -4.33 -11.19 13.20
CA ARG A 115 -4.11 -10.15 14.22
C ARG A 115 -2.76 -9.46 14.00
N HIS A 116 -1.73 -10.22 13.68
CA HIS A 116 -0.41 -9.64 13.37
C HIS A 116 -0.41 -8.91 12.03
N VAL A 117 -1.15 -9.40 11.02
CA VAL A 117 -1.31 -8.66 9.75
C VAL A 117 -2.08 -7.36 9.95
N LEU A 118 -3.11 -7.35 10.79
CA LEU A 118 -3.85 -6.14 11.15
C LEU A 118 -2.93 -5.09 11.80
N PHE A 119 -2.11 -5.51 12.78
CA PHE A 119 -1.14 -4.61 13.39
C PHE A 119 -0.10 -4.13 12.38
N LEU A 120 0.35 -5.00 11.48
CA LEU A 120 1.26 -4.62 10.40
C LEU A 120 0.65 -3.57 9.47
N ILE A 121 -0.63 -3.70 9.09
CA ILE A 121 -1.32 -2.68 8.30
C ILE A 121 -1.29 -1.34 9.04
N ILE A 122 -1.71 -1.31 10.31
CA ILE A 122 -1.75 -0.07 11.11
C ILE A 122 -0.36 0.58 11.18
N LEU A 123 0.68 -0.20 11.47
CA LEU A 123 2.05 0.31 11.56
C LEU A 123 2.56 0.80 10.18
N SER A 124 2.25 0.07 9.10
CA SER A 124 2.60 0.45 7.74
C SER A 124 1.93 1.77 7.34
N SER A 125 0.64 1.92 7.64
CA SER A 125 -0.13 3.13 7.41
C SER A 125 0.47 4.31 8.18
N LEU A 126 0.77 4.13 9.47
CA LEU A 126 1.39 5.17 10.28
C LEU A 126 2.74 5.64 9.72
N ILE A 127 3.62 4.71 9.37
CA ILE A 127 4.94 5.03 8.78
C ILE A 127 4.75 5.76 7.45
N ASN A 128 3.86 5.27 6.59
CA ASN A 128 3.57 5.88 5.29
C ASN A 128 3.06 7.32 5.45
N THR A 129 2.00 7.50 6.24
CA THR A 129 1.36 8.81 6.45
C THR A 129 2.32 9.82 7.05
N LEU A 130 3.04 9.47 8.11
CA LEU A 130 3.96 10.42 8.76
C LEU A 130 5.14 10.77 7.85
N THR A 131 5.72 9.79 7.17
CA THR A 131 6.86 10.04 6.27
C THR A 131 6.42 10.91 5.09
N LYS A 132 5.24 10.63 4.51
CA LYS A 132 4.67 11.48 3.45
C LYS A 132 4.34 12.88 3.94
N LEU A 133 3.80 13.03 5.14
CA LEU A 133 3.55 14.33 5.73
C LEU A 133 4.84 15.14 5.77
N PHE A 134 5.94 14.62 6.32
CA PHE A 134 7.22 15.33 6.34
C PHE A 134 7.86 15.54 4.95
N LEU A 135 7.55 14.65 4.00
CA LEU A 135 7.98 14.78 2.62
C LEU A 135 7.25 15.93 1.90
N TYR A 136 5.99 16.18 2.25
CA TYR A 136 5.13 17.12 1.53
C TYR A 136 4.90 18.45 2.25
N ILE A 137 4.88 18.45 3.58
CA ILE A 137 4.66 19.65 4.40
C ILE A 137 5.68 20.72 4.01
N ASP A 138 5.18 21.92 3.74
CA ASP A 138 5.94 23.09 3.26
C ASP A 138 6.68 22.95 1.91
N LYS A 139 6.66 21.77 1.29
CA LYS A 139 7.39 21.44 0.05
C LYS A 139 6.47 21.27 -1.14
N VAL A 140 5.26 20.76 -0.90
CA VAL A 140 4.15 20.80 -1.84
C VAL A 140 3.40 22.09 -1.55
N ARG A 141 3.85 23.16 -2.21
CA ARG A 141 3.16 24.43 -2.33
C ARG A 141 2.93 24.65 -3.82
N ASP A 142 1.81 25.30 -4.20
CA ASP A 142 1.46 25.63 -5.59
C ASP A 142 1.00 24.50 -6.51
N ILE A 143 0.54 23.36 -5.98
CA ILE A 143 -0.34 22.45 -6.75
C ILE A 143 -1.78 22.85 -6.44
N ASP A 144 -2.43 23.48 -7.41
CA ASP A 144 -3.79 24.04 -7.30
C ASP A 144 -3.99 25.09 -6.18
N GLY A 145 -2.91 25.70 -5.69
CA GLY A 145 -2.96 26.74 -4.65
C GLY A 145 -3.35 26.24 -3.25
N LYS A 146 -3.28 24.93 -2.99
CA LYS A 146 -3.61 24.32 -1.69
C LYS A 146 -2.36 24.03 -0.88
N GLU A 147 -2.43 24.37 0.40
CA GLU A 147 -1.43 23.98 1.40
C GLU A 147 -1.82 22.64 2.05
N VAL A 148 -0.80 21.87 2.47
CA VAL A 148 -1.02 20.63 3.22
C VAL A 148 -1.49 20.97 4.63
N ASP A 149 -2.79 20.84 4.89
CA ASP A 149 -3.31 20.82 6.26
C ASP A 149 -2.94 19.50 6.94
N ALA A 150 -2.07 19.56 7.95
CA ALA A 150 -1.51 18.36 8.58
C ALA A 150 -2.58 17.46 9.20
N LEU A 151 -3.63 18.04 9.78
CA LEU A 151 -4.69 17.26 10.43
C LEU A 151 -5.51 16.48 9.39
N ASN A 152 -5.99 17.16 8.35
CA ASN A 152 -6.72 16.55 7.25
C ASN A 152 -5.86 15.54 6.50
N PHE A 153 -4.57 15.84 6.29
CA PHE A 153 -3.63 14.91 5.65
C PHE A 153 -3.50 13.62 6.46
N ILE A 154 -3.21 13.73 7.76
CA ILE A 154 -3.08 12.56 8.64
C ILE A 154 -4.39 11.77 8.66
N GLN A 155 -5.52 12.43 8.88
CA GLN A 155 -6.81 11.75 8.98
C GLN A 155 -7.16 11.01 7.70
N SER A 156 -7.01 11.65 6.53
CA SER A 156 -7.36 11.05 5.24
C SER A 156 -6.44 9.89 4.87
N TYR A 157 -5.11 10.09 4.88
CA TYR A 157 -4.16 9.03 4.51
C TYR A 157 -4.16 7.86 5.49
N LEU A 158 -4.14 8.14 6.80
CA LEU A 158 -4.08 7.08 7.81
C LEU A 158 -5.35 6.23 7.79
N THR A 159 -6.52 6.88 7.75
CA THR A 159 -7.81 6.18 7.68
C THR A 159 -7.90 5.37 6.40
N GLY A 160 -7.53 5.98 5.27
CA GLY A 160 -7.50 5.34 3.96
C GLY A 160 -6.71 4.05 3.92
N ASP A 161 -5.44 4.14 4.35
CA ASP A 161 -4.51 3.02 4.33
C ASP A 161 -4.95 1.90 5.30
N ILE A 162 -5.46 2.26 6.49
CA ILE A 162 -5.97 1.28 7.45
C ILE A 162 -7.21 0.57 6.92
N LEU A 163 -8.26 1.31 6.54
CA LEU A 163 -9.51 0.74 6.07
C LEU A 163 -9.30 -0.08 4.79
N GLY A 164 -8.55 0.48 3.84
CA GLY A 164 -8.25 -0.18 2.57
C GLY A 164 -7.37 -1.41 2.75
N GLY A 165 -6.35 -1.33 3.62
CA GLY A 165 -5.50 -2.46 3.96
C GLY A 165 -6.29 -3.62 4.56
N ILE A 166 -7.15 -3.33 5.53
CA ILE A 166 -8.01 -4.33 6.19
C ILE A 166 -8.98 -4.94 5.18
N ALA A 167 -9.68 -4.10 4.42
CA ALA A 167 -10.66 -4.55 3.43
C ALA A 167 -10.02 -5.50 2.41
N PHE A 168 -8.86 -5.12 1.84
CA PHE A 168 -8.15 -5.95 0.88
C PHE A 168 -7.72 -7.29 1.49
N VAL A 169 -7.12 -7.30 2.69
CA VAL A 169 -6.69 -8.54 3.35
C VAL A 169 -7.88 -9.45 3.66
N ILE A 170 -9.01 -8.91 4.09
CA ILE A 170 -10.24 -9.69 4.30
C ILE A 170 -10.72 -10.31 2.99
N ILE A 171 -10.78 -9.53 1.91
CA ILE A 171 -11.19 -10.02 0.59
C ILE A 171 -10.29 -11.19 0.15
N VAL A 172 -8.97 -11.04 0.25
CA VAL A 172 -8.05 -12.10 -0.17
C VAL A 172 -8.16 -13.33 0.72
N LEU A 173 -8.04 -13.17 2.04
CA LEU A 173 -7.92 -14.30 2.96
C LEU A 173 -9.23 -15.02 3.22
N LYS A 174 -10.37 -14.29 3.25
CA LYS A 174 -11.67 -14.86 3.63
C LYS A 174 -12.62 -15.07 2.47
N LEU A 175 -12.45 -14.38 1.34
CA LEU A 175 -13.33 -14.55 0.18
C LEU A 175 -12.61 -15.32 -0.92
N LEU A 176 -11.47 -14.80 -1.38
CA LEU A 176 -10.78 -15.30 -2.57
C LEU A 176 -10.13 -16.68 -2.32
N LEU A 177 -9.30 -16.81 -1.27
CA LEU A 177 -8.62 -18.08 -1.00
C LEU A 177 -9.59 -19.25 -0.72
N PRO A 178 -10.64 -19.10 0.12
CA PRO A 178 -11.61 -20.16 0.32
C PRO A 178 -12.39 -20.50 -0.96
N PHE A 179 -12.73 -19.50 -1.77
CA PHE A 179 -13.40 -19.71 -3.05
C PHE A 179 -12.55 -20.55 -4.02
N LEU A 180 -11.26 -20.22 -4.16
CA LEU A 180 -10.33 -20.94 -5.03
C LEU A 180 -10.13 -22.39 -4.56
N ARG A 181 -9.97 -22.60 -3.24
CA ARG A 181 -9.84 -23.93 -2.65
C ARG A 181 -11.08 -24.79 -2.89
N ASN A 182 -12.27 -24.21 -2.70
CA ASN A 182 -13.54 -24.91 -2.94
C ASN A 182 -13.73 -25.33 -4.40
N ARG A 183 -13.08 -24.64 -5.34
CA ARG A 183 -13.07 -24.95 -6.77
C ARG A 183 -11.89 -25.83 -7.22
N LYS A 184 -11.02 -26.27 -6.29
CA LYS A 184 -9.77 -27.01 -6.57
C LYS A 184 -8.84 -26.29 -7.56
N LEU A 185 -8.84 -24.96 -7.55
CA LEU A 185 -7.97 -24.14 -8.40
C LEU A 185 -6.60 -23.87 -7.75
N VAL A 186 -6.49 -24.11 -6.44
CA VAL A 186 -5.28 -24.04 -5.62
C VAL A 186 -5.38 -25.13 -4.54
#